data_AF-A0A0D2LC59-F1
#
_entry.id   AF-A0A0D2LC59-F1
#
_cell.length_a   1.000
_cell.length_b   1.000
_cell.length_c   1.000
_cell.angle_alpha   90.00
_cell.angle_beta   90.00
_cell.angle_gamma   90.00
#
_symmetry.space_group_name_H-M   'P 1'
#
loop_
_entity.id
_entity.type
_entity.pdbx_description
1 polymer ?
#
loop_
_entity_poly.entity_id
_entity_poly.type
_entity_poly.pdbx_seq_one_letter_code
_entity_poly.pdbx_strand_id
1 'polypeptide(L)'
;MAYRFKTFSDLPQEMCDEIVDVGHKSPHYLKSCALVHRSLRHRAQGHLFKSVNLSTFDRVVRLVEIVENNSQVAQYISDIRITFAGAVREEEIDTSLAFLLKLIKQSSPAYPSFPKLSIIQDLPDKHFPDEPYKCRITFRETTQCLVGVTHLCLKDVLDFPAVLLRRFKKLTNLTVINSHFDLPLYSLDRPKCSESLPSITDIHIEHTDQFPSFLISCCPELKNLSIDRVTFYPPQIEAASSVFPYFPKITHLKFSRCNVATILALGQSVVDLSRLRCVSNVVDGSCNEKQTEEEIQCRDHIMQLTRVSLQDV
;
A
#
# COMPACT_ATOMS: atom_id res chain seq x y z
N MET A 1 -16.62 -3.29 49.57
CA MET A 1 -15.91 -2.01 49.39
C MET A 1 -16.44 -1.35 48.12
N ALA A 2 -17.19 -0.26 48.22
CA ALA A 2 -17.67 0.47 47.05
C ALA A 2 -16.68 1.60 46.73
N TYR A 3 -16.05 1.55 45.57
CA TYR A 3 -15.19 2.64 45.10
C TYR A 3 -16.09 3.84 44.72
N ARG A 4 -15.98 4.95 45.46
CA ARG A 4 -16.60 6.22 45.11
C ARG A 4 -15.63 7.05 44.29
N PHE A 5 -15.68 6.91 42.97
CA PHE A 5 -15.08 7.89 42.06
C PHE A 5 -15.92 9.16 42.11
N LYS A 6 -15.32 10.31 42.43
CA LYS A 6 -16.04 11.58 42.57
C LYS A 6 -15.92 12.43 41.31
N THR A 7 -14.84 12.25 40.54
CA THR A 7 -14.53 13.03 39.34
C THR A 7 -13.86 12.17 38.26
N PHE A 8 -13.81 12.67 37.01
CA PHE A 8 -13.06 12.03 35.93
C PHE A 8 -11.56 11.90 36.20
N SER A 9 -11.01 12.76 37.07
CA SER A 9 -9.61 12.69 37.50
C SER A 9 -9.32 11.49 38.40
N ASP A 10 -10.36 10.86 38.97
CA ASP A 10 -10.21 9.68 39.83
C ASP A 10 -10.22 8.37 39.03
N LEU A 11 -10.58 8.41 37.73
CA LEU A 11 -10.54 7.23 36.87
C LEU A 11 -9.11 6.93 36.43
N PRO A 12 -8.66 5.67 36.50
CA PRO A 12 -7.42 5.24 35.87
C PRO A 12 -7.39 5.56 34.37
N GLN A 13 -6.21 5.85 33.82
CA GLN A 13 -6.08 6.19 32.40
C GLN A 13 -6.53 5.04 31.50
N GLU A 14 -6.34 3.79 31.93
CA GLU A 14 -6.79 2.60 31.20
C GLU A 14 -8.31 2.58 31.03
N MET A 15 -9.06 2.98 32.06
CA MET A 15 -10.52 3.07 31.99
C MET A 15 -10.95 4.22 31.08
N CYS A 16 -10.22 5.34 31.10
CA CYS A 16 -10.45 6.48 30.20
C CYS A 16 -10.22 6.08 28.74
N ASP A 17 -9.15 5.34 28.46
CA ASP A 17 -8.83 4.85 27.12
C ASP A 17 -9.87 3.84 26.62
N GLU A 18 -10.31 2.92 27.49
CA GLU A 18 -11.38 1.94 27.16
C GLU A 18 -12.69 2.64 26.80
N ILE A 19 -13.09 3.68 27.55
CA ILE A 19 -14.27 4.49 27.24
C ILE A 19 -14.17 5.08 25.82
N VAL A 20 -13.02 5.65 25.47
CA VAL A 20 -12.81 6.22 24.13
C VAL A 20 -12.80 5.12 23.05
N ASP A 21 -12.18 3.98 23.33
CA ASP A 21 -12.01 2.87 22.40
C ASP A 21 -13.35 2.20 22.04
N VAL A 22 -14.32 2.14 22.96
CA VAL A 22 -15.69 1.64 22.68
C VAL A 22 -16.33 2.42 21.53
N GLY A 23 -16.06 3.72 21.42
CA GLY A 23 -16.62 4.60 20.40
C GLY A 23 -15.71 4.93 19.22
N HIS A 24 -14.59 4.23 19.02
CA HIS A 24 -13.57 4.57 18.01
C HIS A 24 -14.10 4.67 16.57
N LYS A 25 -15.24 4.01 16.25
CA LYS A 25 -15.87 4.07 14.92
C LYS A 25 -16.76 5.29 14.71
N SER A 26 -17.10 6.05 15.75
CA SER A 26 -18.00 7.21 15.68
C SER A 26 -17.22 8.51 15.84
N PRO A 27 -17.00 9.28 14.76
CA PRO A 27 -16.30 10.56 14.84
C PRO A 27 -16.99 11.57 15.75
N HIS A 28 -18.33 11.54 15.83
CA HIS A 28 -19.09 12.41 16.73
C HIS A 28 -18.81 12.09 18.19
N TYR A 29 -18.81 10.81 18.55
CA TYR A 29 -18.46 10.36 19.90
C TYR A 29 -17.05 10.79 20.29
N LEU A 30 -16.06 10.55 19.42
CA LEU A 30 -14.67 10.93 19.66
C LEU A 30 -14.50 12.45 19.82
N LYS A 31 -15.19 13.26 19.01
CA LYS A 31 -15.18 14.73 19.16
C LYS A 31 -15.75 15.14 20.51
N SER A 32 -16.85 14.54 20.96
CA SER A 32 -17.40 14.79 22.28
C SER A 32 -16.41 14.41 23.38
N CYS A 33 -15.81 13.21 23.33
CA CYS A 33 -14.77 12.79 24.29
C CYS A 33 -13.60 13.78 24.34
N ALA A 34 -13.13 14.27 23.19
CA ALA A 34 -12.01 15.20 23.11
C ALA A 34 -12.29 16.57 23.77
N LEU A 35 -13.56 16.97 23.81
CA LEU A 35 -14.03 18.22 24.41
C LEU A 35 -14.39 18.08 25.90
N VAL A 36 -14.81 16.90 26.35
CA VAL A 36 -15.26 16.66 27.73
C VAL A 36 -14.14 16.82 28.75
N HIS A 37 -13.00 16.13 28.58
CA HIS A 37 -11.91 16.18 29.55
C HIS A 37 -10.54 15.93 28.93
N ARG A 38 -9.48 16.52 29.51
CA ARG A 38 -8.09 16.41 29.01
C ARG A 38 -7.58 14.96 28.96
N SER A 39 -7.98 14.11 29.91
CA SER A 39 -7.56 12.70 29.97
C SER A 39 -8.12 11.85 28.82
N LEU A 40 -9.27 12.24 28.26
CA LEU A 40 -9.89 11.57 27.10
C LEU A 40 -9.36 12.13 25.77
N ARG A 41 -8.86 13.37 25.79
CA ARG A 41 -8.50 14.12 24.58
C ARG A 41 -7.44 13.44 23.75
N HIS A 42 -6.33 13.03 24.36
CA HIS A 42 -5.21 12.44 23.62
C HIS A 42 -5.64 11.18 22.87
N ARG A 43 -6.29 10.23 23.57
CA ARG A 43 -6.79 8.99 22.95
C ARG A 43 -7.82 9.26 21.86
N ALA A 44 -8.76 10.19 22.11
CA ALA A 44 -9.80 10.53 21.14
C ALA A 44 -9.23 11.20 19.88
N GLN A 45 -8.28 12.13 20.03
CA GLN A 45 -7.54 12.74 18.92
C GLN A 45 -6.71 11.69 18.17
N GLY A 46 -6.08 10.76 18.89
CA GLY A 46 -5.39 9.62 18.30
C GLY A 46 -6.26 8.86 17.32
N HIS A 47 -7.51 8.54 17.68
CA HIS A 47 -8.46 7.88 16.75
C HIS A 47 -8.96 8.81 15.64
N LEU A 48 -9.27 10.08 15.95
CA LEU A 48 -9.78 11.05 14.98
C LEU A 48 -8.80 11.35 13.86
N PHE A 49 -7.50 11.46 14.17
CA PHE A 49 -6.45 11.79 13.21
C PHE A 49 -5.69 10.55 12.71
N LYS A 50 -6.06 9.35 13.16
CA LYS A 50 -5.43 8.08 12.75
C LYS A 50 -5.38 7.92 11.24
N SER A 51 -6.51 8.18 10.57
CA SER A 51 -6.67 8.09 9.13
C SER A 51 -7.19 9.43 8.61
N VAL A 52 -6.41 10.08 7.75
CA VAL A 52 -6.73 11.38 7.18
C VAL A 52 -7.05 11.25 5.71
N ASN A 53 -8.24 11.70 5.30
CA ASN A 53 -8.64 11.76 3.90
C ASN A 53 -8.41 13.16 3.32
N LEU A 54 -7.57 13.24 2.30
CA LEU A 54 -7.18 14.43 1.55
C LEU A 54 -7.86 14.37 0.18
N SER A 55 -9.02 15.00 0.10
CA SER A 55 -9.86 14.97 -1.10
C SER A 55 -9.64 16.12 -2.07
N THR A 56 -8.83 17.11 -1.71
CA THR A 56 -8.45 18.23 -2.56
C THR A 56 -7.04 18.68 -2.20
N PHE A 57 -6.39 19.37 -3.15
CA PHE A 57 -5.09 19.97 -2.92
C PHE A 57 -5.09 20.97 -1.75
N ASP A 58 -6.11 21.83 -1.65
CA ASP A 58 -6.25 22.78 -0.53
C ASP A 58 -6.26 22.10 0.85
N ARG A 59 -6.80 20.88 0.94
CA ARG A 59 -6.79 20.13 2.19
C ARG A 59 -5.39 19.64 2.55
N VAL A 60 -4.54 19.34 1.57
CA VAL A 60 -3.12 19.03 1.80
C VAL A 60 -2.42 20.26 2.38
N VAL A 61 -2.58 21.43 1.74
CA VAL A 61 -1.97 22.69 2.19
C VAL A 61 -2.42 23.05 3.61
N ARG A 62 -3.73 23.01 3.89
CA ARG A 62 -4.25 23.27 5.24
C ARG A 62 -3.73 22.28 6.27
N LEU A 63 -3.57 21.01 5.90
CA LEU A 63 -3.02 20.02 6.83
C LEU A 63 -1.53 20.27 7.11
N VAL A 64 -0.77 20.68 6.10
CA VAL A 64 0.62 21.14 6.28
C VAL A 64 0.65 22.27 7.31
N GLU A 65 -0.15 23.33 7.12
CA GLU A 65 -0.21 24.46 8.06
C GLU A 65 -0.59 24.00 9.48
N ILE A 66 -1.55 23.09 9.63
CA ILE A 66 -1.95 22.54 10.94
C ILE A 66 -0.80 21.78 11.59
N VAL A 67 -0.10 20.93 10.83
CA VAL A 67 1.00 20.10 11.33
C VAL A 67 2.23 20.95 11.68
N GLU A 68 2.53 21.98 10.89
CA GLU A 68 3.61 22.93 11.19
C GLU A 68 3.34 23.69 12.49
N ASN A 69 2.10 24.15 12.69
CA ASN A 69 1.71 24.87 13.91
C ASN A 69 1.49 23.96 15.12
N ASN A 70 1.25 22.66 14.89
CA ASN A 70 0.99 21.68 15.93
C ASN A 70 1.53 20.28 15.56
N SER A 71 2.81 20.06 15.84
CA SER A 71 3.53 18.82 15.53
C SER A 71 2.96 17.59 16.26
N GLN A 72 2.21 17.76 17.35
CA GLN A 72 1.56 16.64 18.04
C GLN A 72 0.50 15.97 17.16
N VAL A 73 -0.17 16.73 16.28
CA VAL A 73 -1.18 16.16 15.37
C VAL A 73 -0.55 15.14 14.43
N ALA A 74 0.67 15.41 13.94
CA ALA A 74 1.39 14.50 13.07
C ALA A 74 1.73 13.15 13.73
N GLN A 75 1.82 13.09 15.06
CA GLN A 75 2.07 11.84 15.78
C GLN A 75 0.90 10.87 15.74
N TYR A 76 -0.31 11.38 15.49
CA TYR A 76 -1.50 10.55 15.37
C TYR A 76 -1.73 10.05 13.94
N ILE A 77 -1.13 10.68 12.92
CA ILE A 77 -1.40 10.35 11.51
C ILE A 77 -0.66 9.06 11.14
N SER A 78 -1.43 8.01 10.84
CA SER A 78 -0.92 6.68 10.49
C SER A 78 -1.39 6.16 9.13
N ASP A 79 -2.46 6.75 8.58
CA ASP A 79 -3.02 6.39 7.27
C ASP A 79 -3.41 7.69 6.56
N ILE A 80 -2.83 7.93 5.39
CA ILE A 80 -3.15 9.06 4.54
C ILE A 80 -3.83 8.52 3.29
N ARG A 81 -5.06 8.95 3.07
CA ARG A 81 -5.84 8.62 1.89
C ARG A 81 -5.97 9.86 1.03
N ILE A 82 -5.71 9.71 -0.25
CA ILE A 82 -5.71 10.79 -1.21
C ILE A 82 -6.71 10.42 -2.29
N THR A 83 -7.68 11.28 -2.54
CA THR A 83 -8.75 11.01 -3.52
C THR A 83 -8.78 11.99 -4.69
N PHE A 84 -7.90 12.99 -4.72
CA PHE A 84 -7.89 14.01 -5.78
C PHE A 84 -6.96 13.64 -6.94
N ALA A 85 -7.36 14.05 -8.14
CA ALA A 85 -6.56 13.92 -9.35
C ALA A 85 -5.30 14.80 -9.29
N GLY A 86 -4.16 14.26 -9.70
CA GLY A 86 -2.88 15.01 -9.75
C GLY A 86 -2.02 14.92 -8.49
N ALA A 87 -2.35 14.03 -7.55
CA ALA A 87 -1.43 13.65 -6.47
C ALA A 87 -0.13 13.02 -6.99
N VAL A 88 -0.21 12.40 -8.17
CA VAL A 88 0.90 11.86 -8.96
C VAL A 88 0.82 12.46 -10.35
N ARG A 89 1.92 12.99 -10.89
CA ARG A 89 2.01 13.57 -12.24
C ARG A 89 3.31 13.13 -12.90
N GLU A 90 3.21 12.53 -14.09
CA GLU A 90 4.31 12.09 -14.96
C GLU A 90 5.30 11.14 -14.28
N GLU A 91 6.13 11.63 -13.35
CA GLU A 91 7.08 10.83 -12.58
C GLU A 91 7.27 11.33 -11.13
N GLU A 92 6.40 12.24 -10.69
CA GLU A 92 6.56 12.94 -9.42
C GLU A 92 5.30 12.85 -8.55
N ILE A 93 5.55 12.85 -7.25
CA ILE A 93 4.51 13.04 -6.25
C ILE A 93 4.41 14.54 -5.97
N ASP A 94 3.18 15.02 -5.79
CA ASP A 94 2.93 16.41 -5.43
C ASP A 94 3.85 16.90 -4.31
N THR A 95 4.45 18.08 -4.51
CA THR A 95 5.47 18.61 -3.59
C THR A 95 4.90 18.96 -2.21
N SER A 96 3.65 19.40 -2.12
CA SER A 96 2.97 19.66 -0.84
C SER A 96 2.69 18.37 -0.09
N LEU A 97 2.28 17.32 -0.81
CA LEU A 97 2.13 16.00 -0.22
C LEU A 97 3.47 15.44 0.27
N ALA A 98 4.53 15.53 -0.53
CA ALA A 98 5.86 15.13 -0.11
C ALA A 98 6.30 15.90 1.14
N PHE A 99 6.01 17.20 1.22
CA PHE A 99 6.28 18.01 2.39
C PHE A 99 5.53 17.53 3.63
N LEU A 100 4.24 17.27 3.49
CA LEU A 100 3.42 16.73 4.57
C LEU A 100 4.00 15.43 5.12
N LEU A 101 4.41 14.51 4.22
CA LEU A 101 5.07 13.27 4.60
C LEU A 101 6.38 13.53 5.36
N LYS A 102 7.18 14.53 4.93
CA LYS A 102 8.39 14.97 5.65
C LYS A 102 8.09 15.40 7.08
N LEU A 103 7.08 16.26 7.25
CA LEU A 103 6.69 16.80 8.56
C LEU A 103 6.20 15.70 9.49
N ILE A 104 5.39 14.77 8.96
CA ILE A 104 4.92 13.60 9.71
C ILE A 104 6.09 12.72 10.15
N LYS A 105 7.06 12.50 9.25
CA LYS A 105 8.30 11.76 9.57
C LYS A 105 9.05 12.37 10.75
N GLN A 106 9.25 13.69 10.70
CA GLN A 106 10.05 14.42 11.66
C GLN A 106 9.37 14.50 13.03
N SER A 107 8.04 14.54 13.05
CA SER A 107 7.26 14.63 14.28
C SER A 107 7.14 13.30 15.04
N SER A 108 7.40 12.18 14.37
CA SER A 108 7.16 10.81 14.88
C SER A 108 8.42 9.93 14.86
N PRO A 109 9.54 10.33 15.52
CA PRO A 109 10.80 9.57 15.47
C PRO A 109 10.71 8.20 16.15
N ALA A 110 9.78 8.04 17.09
CA ALA A 110 9.60 6.82 17.87
C ALA A 110 8.71 5.77 17.19
N TYR A 111 7.99 6.11 16.12
CA TYR A 111 7.11 5.17 15.43
C TYR A 111 7.87 4.48 14.28
N PRO A 112 8.12 3.16 14.37
CA PRO A 112 8.85 2.44 13.33
C PRO A 112 8.06 2.32 12.02
N SER A 113 6.73 2.40 12.10
CA SER A 113 5.83 2.35 10.94
C SER A 113 5.44 3.76 10.49
N PHE A 114 6.05 4.21 9.40
CA PHE A 114 5.59 5.40 8.67
C PHE A 114 4.17 5.20 8.14
N PRO A 115 3.38 6.28 7.92
CA PRO A 115 2.00 6.16 7.49
C PRO A 115 1.82 5.27 6.25
N LYS A 116 0.72 4.52 6.28
CA LYS A 116 0.11 3.93 5.09
C LYS A 116 -0.28 5.06 4.15
N LEU A 117 0.10 4.95 2.89
CA LEU A 117 -0.29 5.88 1.84
C LEU A 117 -1.28 5.17 0.90
N SER A 118 -2.49 5.69 0.79
CA SER A 118 -3.49 5.21 -0.15
C SER A 118 -3.77 6.30 -1.18
N ILE A 119 -3.47 6.03 -2.44
CA ILE A 119 -3.79 6.89 -3.57
C ILE A 119 -4.99 6.26 -4.26
N ILE A 120 -6.11 6.96 -4.20
CA ILE A 120 -7.38 6.56 -4.77
C ILE A 120 -7.72 7.61 -5.83
N GLN A 121 -8.02 7.19 -7.04
CA GLN A 121 -8.47 8.13 -8.06
C GLN A 121 -9.96 7.93 -8.26
N ASP A 122 -10.76 8.74 -7.55
CA ASP A 122 -12.19 8.80 -7.83
C ASP A 122 -12.37 9.48 -9.20
N LEU A 123 -13.05 8.80 -10.12
CA LEU A 123 -13.38 9.17 -11.51
C LEU A 123 -13.80 10.65 -11.72
N PRO A 124 -13.69 11.17 -12.95
CA PRO A 124 -12.91 12.35 -13.32
C PRO A 124 -13.51 13.67 -12.80
N ASP A 125 -12.93 14.21 -11.73
CA ASP A 125 -13.05 15.64 -11.49
C ASP A 125 -12.18 16.36 -12.53
N LYS A 126 -12.82 17.06 -13.47
CA LYS A 126 -12.17 17.70 -14.63
C LYS A 126 -11.39 18.97 -14.28
N HIS A 127 -11.18 19.27 -13.01
CA HIS A 127 -10.59 20.55 -12.58
C HIS A 127 -9.24 20.28 -11.94
N PHE A 128 -8.22 20.24 -12.80
CA PHE A 128 -6.85 20.42 -12.33
C PHE A 128 -6.65 21.90 -12.01
N PRO A 129 -6.08 22.26 -10.86
CA PRO A 129 -5.68 23.64 -10.63
C PRO A 129 -4.66 24.05 -11.69
N ASP A 130 -4.92 25.17 -12.37
CA ASP A 130 -4.12 25.68 -13.49
C ASP A 130 -2.69 26.08 -13.06
N GLU A 131 -2.46 26.33 -11.77
CA GLU A 131 -1.15 26.71 -11.25
C GLU A 131 -0.63 25.73 -10.19
N PRO A 132 0.59 25.17 -10.36
CA PRO A 132 1.24 24.39 -9.32
C PRO A 132 1.61 25.31 -8.15
N TYR A 133 1.19 24.94 -6.94
CA TYR A 133 1.60 25.64 -5.73
C TYR A 133 3.13 25.59 -5.60
N LYS A 134 3.75 26.74 -5.39
CA LYS A 134 5.21 26.85 -5.26
C LYS A 134 5.67 26.34 -3.89
N CYS A 135 5.69 25.02 -3.69
CA CYS A 135 6.37 24.43 -2.54
C CYS A 135 7.89 24.43 -2.79
N ARG A 136 8.69 24.76 -1.77
CA ARG A 136 10.15 24.94 -1.88
C ARG A 136 10.95 23.63 -1.83
N ILE A 137 10.33 22.49 -2.11
CA ILE A 137 11.00 21.18 -1.99
C ILE A 137 11.67 20.82 -3.30
N THR A 138 12.95 20.47 -3.21
CA THR A 138 13.69 19.95 -4.35
C THR A 138 13.27 18.51 -4.66
N PHE A 139 13.39 18.08 -5.92
CA PHE A 139 13.17 16.68 -6.31
C PHE A 139 13.93 15.67 -5.42
N ARG A 140 15.15 16.01 -5.00
CA ARG A 140 15.92 15.16 -4.09
C ARG A 140 15.22 14.99 -2.74
N GLU A 141 14.63 16.05 -2.20
CA GLU A 141 13.90 15.97 -0.94
C GLU A 141 12.57 15.22 -1.07
N THR A 142 11.84 15.36 -2.18
CA THR A 142 10.59 14.59 -2.38
C THR A 142 10.87 13.08 -2.26
N THR A 143 11.97 12.61 -2.86
CA THR A 143 12.36 11.20 -2.77
C THR A 143 12.65 10.74 -1.34
N GLN A 144 13.27 11.59 -0.50
CA GLN A 144 13.57 11.27 0.91
C GLN A 144 12.31 11.17 1.78
N CYS A 145 11.22 11.83 1.39
CA CYS A 145 9.94 11.80 2.08
C CYS A 145 9.26 10.44 1.88
N LEU A 146 9.39 9.86 0.69
CA LEU A 146 8.79 8.57 0.33
C LEU A 146 9.51 7.36 0.93
N VAL A 147 10.79 7.51 1.27
CA VAL A 147 11.61 6.47 1.93
C VAL A 147 10.95 5.91 3.19
N GLY A 148 10.10 6.69 3.87
CA GLY A 148 9.41 6.25 5.06
C GLY A 148 8.32 5.20 4.79
N VAL A 149 7.55 5.33 3.70
CA VAL A 149 6.28 4.62 3.49
C VAL A 149 6.48 3.11 3.46
N THR A 150 5.71 2.43 4.31
CA THR A 150 5.74 0.98 4.47
C THR A 150 4.59 0.29 3.71
N HIS A 151 3.48 0.97 3.54
CA HIS A 151 2.29 0.45 2.87
C HIS A 151 1.84 1.44 1.79
N LEU A 152 1.76 0.98 0.55
CA LEU A 152 1.23 1.74 -0.58
C LEU A 152 -0.01 1.01 -1.12
N CYS A 153 -1.12 1.73 -1.20
CA CYS A 153 -2.36 1.24 -1.80
C CYS A 153 -2.70 2.14 -2.99
N LEU A 154 -2.73 1.57 -4.19
CA LEU A 154 -3.19 2.21 -5.41
C LEU A 154 -4.58 1.65 -5.72
N LYS A 155 -5.57 2.53 -5.83
CA LYS A 155 -6.94 2.14 -6.15
C LYS A 155 -7.50 3.04 -7.25
N ASP A 156 -8.01 2.43 -8.32
CA ASP A 156 -8.60 3.14 -9.45
C ASP A 156 -7.63 4.11 -10.15
N VAL A 157 -6.30 3.97 -9.93
CA VAL A 157 -5.27 4.89 -10.44
C VAL A 157 -4.92 4.54 -11.88
N LEU A 158 -5.10 5.49 -12.80
CA LEU A 158 -4.69 5.36 -14.18
C LEU A 158 -3.24 5.82 -14.35
N ASP A 159 -2.46 5.09 -15.15
CA ASP A 159 -1.10 5.45 -15.56
C ASP A 159 -0.14 5.77 -14.40
N PHE A 160 -0.14 4.93 -13.35
CA PHE A 160 0.80 5.11 -12.24
C PHE A 160 2.26 4.89 -12.72
N PRO A 161 3.18 5.86 -12.53
CA PRO A 161 4.55 5.71 -13.00
C PRO A 161 5.32 4.73 -12.14
N ALA A 162 5.55 3.52 -12.68
CA ALA A 162 6.19 2.41 -11.96
C ALA A 162 7.57 2.78 -11.38
N VAL A 163 8.28 3.75 -12.00
CA VAL A 163 9.58 4.26 -11.53
C VAL A 163 9.50 4.84 -10.11
N LEU A 164 8.34 5.36 -9.69
CA LEU A 164 8.15 5.89 -8.34
C LEU A 164 8.28 4.81 -7.26
N LEU A 165 7.99 3.54 -7.57
CA LEU A 165 8.12 2.44 -6.61
C LEU A 165 9.55 2.31 -6.07
N ARG A 166 10.56 2.68 -6.86
CA ARG A 166 11.98 2.66 -6.46
C ARG A 166 12.32 3.67 -5.36
N ARG A 167 11.47 4.69 -5.16
CA ARG A 167 11.66 5.75 -4.15
C ARG A 167 11.20 5.33 -2.77
N PHE A 168 10.30 4.34 -2.66
CA PHE A 168 9.76 3.88 -1.40
C PHE A 168 10.65 2.84 -0.71
N LYS A 169 11.85 3.23 -0.28
CA LYS A 169 12.90 2.29 0.20
C LYS A 169 12.51 1.38 1.38
N LYS A 170 11.42 1.67 2.10
CA LYS A 170 10.89 0.84 3.20
C LYS A 170 9.52 0.20 2.89
N LEU A 171 9.09 0.21 1.63
CA LEU A 171 7.82 -0.38 1.22
C LEU A 171 7.84 -1.88 1.46
N THR A 172 6.96 -2.37 2.33
CA THR A 172 6.78 -3.79 2.64
C THR A 172 5.50 -4.34 2.00
N ASN A 173 4.47 -3.50 1.87
CA ASN A 173 3.15 -3.91 1.41
C ASN A 173 2.72 -3.03 0.23
N LEU A 174 2.48 -3.66 -0.91
CA LEU A 174 1.93 -3.03 -2.09
C LEU A 174 0.54 -3.62 -2.38
N THR A 175 -0.47 -2.75 -2.46
CA THR A 175 -1.83 -3.10 -2.87
C THR A 175 -2.17 -2.33 -4.13
N VAL A 176 -2.65 -3.03 -5.16
CA VAL A 176 -3.02 -2.46 -6.46
C VAL A 176 -4.42 -2.98 -6.79
N ILE A 177 -5.40 -2.09 -6.88
CA ILE A 177 -6.80 -2.43 -7.13
C ILE A 177 -7.28 -1.61 -8.32
N ASN A 178 -7.68 -2.26 -9.41
CA ASN A 178 -8.20 -1.59 -10.60
C ASN A 178 -7.30 -0.42 -11.06
N SER A 179 -5.98 -0.62 -11.05
CA SER A 179 -5.02 0.45 -11.35
C SER A 179 -4.08 0.05 -12.47
N HIS A 180 -3.72 0.98 -13.33
CA HIS A 180 -2.79 0.76 -14.44
C HIS A 180 -1.43 1.41 -14.15
N PHE A 181 -0.39 0.86 -14.76
CA PHE A 181 0.95 1.43 -14.68
C PHE A 181 1.34 2.03 -16.02
N ASP A 182 1.96 3.20 -15.97
CA ASP A 182 2.54 3.83 -17.15
C ASP A 182 3.80 3.05 -17.56
N LEU A 183 3.72 2.37 -18.70
CA LEU A 183 4.77 1.54 -19.31
C LEU A 183 5.78 2.22 -20.28
N PRO A 184 5.69 3.52 -20.69
CA PRO A 184 6.52 4.11 -21.75
C PRO A 184 8.03 4.00 -21.54
N LEU A 185 8.49 3.91 -20.29
CA LEU A 185 9.92 3.93 -19.96
C LEU A 185 10.67 2.62 -20.25
N TYR A 186 9.99 1.57 -20.73
CA TYR A 186 10.65 0.35 -21.21
C TYR A 186 11.26 0.49 -22.61
N SER A 187 10.96 1.58 -23.31
CA SER A 187 11.51 1.85 -24.64
C SER A 187 12.88 2.53 -24.64
N LEU A 188 13.33 3.05 -23.49
CA LEU A 188 14.62 3.75 -23.36
C LEU A 188 15.58 2.90 -22.53
N ASP A 189 16.45 2.16 -23.24
CA ASP A 189 17.68 1.55 -22.75
C ASP A 189 17.59 0.83 -21.40
N ARG A 190 17.26 -0.48 -21.44
CA ARG A 190 17.44 -1.49 -20.38
C ARG A 190 17.85 -0.84 -19.06
N PRO A 191 16.90 -0.34 -18.23
CA PRO A 191 17.26 0.30 -16.98
C PRO A 191 18.16 -0.68 -16.25
N LYS A 192 19.40 -0.25 -15.97
CA LYS A 192 20.37 -1.06 -15.22
C LYS A 192 19.66 -1.48 -13.93
N CYS A 193 19.09 -2.67 -13.93
CA CYS A 193 18.23 -3.20 -12.86
C CYS A 193 19.05 -3.58 -11.62
N SER A 194 20.23 -3.00 -11.46
CA SER A 194 21.06 -3.14 -10.27
C SER A 194 20.38 -2.55 -9.04
N GLU A 195 19.42 -1.62 -9.21
CA GLU A 195 18.60 -1.15 -8.10
C GLU A 195 17.36 -2.03 -7.96
N SER A 196 17.49 -3.07 -7.13
CA SER A 196 16.36 -3.90 -6.71
C SER A 196 15.25 -3.02 -6.10
N LEU A 197 14.00 -3.45 -6.28
CA LEU A 197 12.92 -2.85 -5.52
C LEU A 197 13.15 -3.14 -4.03
N PRO A 198 12.75 -2.21 -3.16
CA PRO A 198 12.94 -2.35 -1.72
C PRO A 198 12.15 -3.53 -1.15
N SER A 199 12.25 -3.72 0.18
CA SER A 199 11.82 -4.85 1.02
C SER A 199 10.33 -5.24 0.99
N ILE A 200 9.71 -5.24 -0.19
CA ILE A 200 8.33 -5.62 -0.43
C ILE A 200 8.21 -7.12 -0.14
N THR A 201 7.49 -7.43 0.93
CA THR A 201 7.20 -8.79 1.38
C THR A 201 5.82 -9.25 0.93
N ASP A 202 4.92 -8.30 0.64
CA ASP A 202 3.51 -8.53 0.38
C ASP A 202 3.04 -7.73 -0.83
N ILE A 203 2.55 -8.43 -1.85
CA ILE A 203 1.91 -7.84 -3.02
C ILE A 203 0.48 -8.37 -3.12
N HIS A 204 -0.48 -7.45 -3.20
CA HIS A 204 -1.89 -7.75 -3.45
C HIS A 204 -2.34 -7.00 -4.69
N ILE A 205 -2.80 -7.72 -5.71
CA ILE A 205 -3.24 -7.17 -6.99
C ILE A 205 -4.66 -7.66 -7.25
N GLU A 206 -5.56 -6.74 -7.55
CA GLU A 206 -6.99 -7.01 -7.75
C GLU A 206 -7.47 -6.24 -9.00
N HIS A 207 -8.27 -6.89 -9.84
CA HIS A 207 -8.94 -6.27 -10.99
C HIS A 207 -8.02 -5.44 -11.89
N THR A 208 -6.77 -5.89 -12.10
CA THR A 208 -5.76 -5.09 -12.80
C THR A 208 -5.39 -5.74 -14.12
N ASP A 209 -5.65 -5.05 -15.22
CA ASP A 209 -5.22 -5.50 -16.53
C ASP A 209 -3.80 -5.06 -16.87
N GLN A 210 -3.07 -5.93 -17.56
CA GLN A 210 -1.73 -5.67 -18.05
C GLN A 210 -0.72 -5.29 -16.96
N PHE A 211 -0.80 -5.94 -15.79
CA PHE A 211 0.13 -5.72 -14.70
C PHE A 211 1.58 -6.00 -15.14
N PRO A 212 2.54 -5.11 -14.85
CA PRO A 212 3.94 -5.30 -15.19
C PRO A 212 4.59 -6.39 -14.33
N SER A 213 4.77 -7.59 -14.89
CA SER A 213 5.29 -8.75 -14.17
C SER A 213 6.72 -8.55 -13.63
N PHE A 214 7.55 -7.72 -14.28
CA PHE A 214 8.89 -7.41 -13.80
C PHE A 214 8.88 -6.77 -12.39
N LEU A 215 7.80 -6.09 -11.99
CA LEU A 215 7.72 -5.51 -10.65
C LEU A 215 7.79 -6.60 -9.59
N ILE A 216 7.18 -7.75 -9.85
CA ILE A 216 7.23 -8.91 -8.96
C ILE A 216 8.66 -9.47 -8.93
N SER A 217 9.28 -9.67 -10.09
CA SER A 217 10.66 -10.19 -10.19
C SER A 217 11.70 -9.29 -9.52
N CYS A 218 11.45 -7.98 -9.46
CA CYS A 218 12.32 -7.02 -8.78
C CYS A 218 12.24 -7.05 -7.24
N CYS A 219 11.38 -7.87 -6.62
CA CYS A 219 11.13 -7.89 -5.18
C CYS A 219 11.74 -9.14 -4.51
N PRO A 220 13.05 -9.20 -4.23
CA PRO A 220 13.71 -10.42 -3.75
C PRO A 220 13.19 -10.96 -2.41
N GLU A 221 12.62 -10.09 -1.56
CA GLU A 221 12.07 -10.42 -0.24
C GLU A 221 10.57 -10.79 -0.28
N LEU A 222 9.97 -10.89 -1.47
CA LEU A 222 8.54 -11.16 -1.61
C LEU A 222 8.19 -12.55 -1.06
N LYS A 223 7.29 -12.57 -0.07
CA LYS A 223 6.83 -13.78 0.62
C LYS A 223 5.38 -14.11 0.30
N ASN A 224 4.55 -13.09 0.12
CA ASN A 224 3.11 -13.21 -0.02
C ASN A 224 2.66 -12.53 -1.31
N LEU A 225 2.04 -13.30 -2.20
CA LEU A 225 1.51 -12.80 -3.47
C LEU A 225 0.03 -13.18 -3.56
N SER A 226 -0.83 -12.17 -3.65
CA SER A 226 -2.26 -12.33 -3.84
C SER A 226 -2.70 -11.68 -5.14
N ILE A 227 -3.35 -12.44 -6.01
CA ILE A 227 -3.72 -12.03 -7.36
C ILE A 227 -5.20 -12.34 -7.59
N ASP A 228 -6.02 -11.38 -7.98
CA ASP A 228 -7.43 -11.60 -8.28
C ASP A 228 -7.83 -10.87 -9.57
N ARG A 229 -8.30 -11.61 -10.58
CA ARG A 229 -8.65 -11.05 -11.90
C ARG A 229 -7.54 -10.15 -12.47
N VAL A 230 -6.34 -10.71 -12.59
CA VAL A 230 -5.17 -9.98 -13.11
C VAL A 230 -4.70 -10.61 -14.40
N THR A 231 -4.33 -9.76 -15.36
CA THR A 231 -3.61 -10.14 -16.56
C THR A 231 -2.21 -9.51 -16.53
N PHE A 232 -1.17 -10.24 -16.97
CA PHE A 232 0.21 -9.72 -17.03
C PHE A 232 0.58 -9.29 -18.45
N TYR A 233 1.52 -8.36 -18.58
CA TYR A 233 2.04 -7.93 -19.88
C TYR A 233 2.83 -9.07 -20.59
N PRO A 234 2.41 -9.56 -21.77
CA PRO A 234 2.96 -10.77 -22.40
C PRO A 234 4.47 -10.75 -22.73
N PRO A 235 5.06 -9.72 -23.37
CA PRO A 235 6.47 -9.75 -23.78
C PRO A 235 7.47 -9.59 -22.63
N GLN A 236 7.03 -9.28 -21.41
CA GLN A 236 7.92 -9.11 -20.26
C GLN A 236 8.30 -10.43 -19.60
N ILE A 237 7.50 -11.48 -19.77
CA ILE A 237 7.71 -12.77 -19.10
C ILE A 237 8.97 -13.47 -19.65
N GLU A 238 9.15 -13.46 -20.97
CA GLU A 238 10.33 -14.02 -21.63
C GLU A 238 11.57 -13.13 -21.39
N ALA A 239 11.41 -11.81 -21.45
CA ALA A 239 12.50 -10.87 -21.22
C ALA A 239 13.00 -10.89 -19.77
N ALA A 240 12.11 -11.03 -18.79
CA ALA A 240 12.46 -11.04 -17.36
C ALA A 240 13.45 -12.16 -17.03
N SER A 241 13.27 -13.34 -17.63
CA SER A 241 14.15 -14.50 -17.41
C SER A 241 15.60 -14.25 -17.84
N SER A 242 15.83 -13.37 -18.82
CA SER A 242 17.18 -13.01 -19.29
C SER A 242 17.81 -11.84 -18.52
N VAL A 243 16.98 -11.01 -17.88
CA VAL A 243 17.42 -9.76 -17.23
C VAL A 243 17.62 -9.94 -15.73
N PHE A 244 16.83 -10.80 -15.08
CA PHE A 244 16.86 -10.98 -13.64
C PHE A 244 17.36 -12.39 -13.28
N PRO A 245 18.57 -12.51 -12.72
CA PRO A 245 19.12 -13.82 -12.33
C PRO A 245 18.46 -14.41 -11.07
N TYR A 246 17.58 -13.67 -10.41
CA TYR A 246 16.95 -14.08 -9.16
C TYR A 246 15.44 -13.91 -9.23
N PHE A 247 14.72 -15.01 -9.05
CA PHE A 247 13.28 -15.01 -8.86
C PHE A 247 12.94 -14.95 -7.37
N PRO A 248 11.95 -14.14 -6.96
CA PRO A 248 11.50 -14.08 -5.57
C PRO A 248 10.95 -15.43 -5.10
N LYS A 249 11.38 -15.84 -3.91
CA LYS A 249 10.98 -17.13 -3.30
C LYS A 249 9.73 -16.96 -2.46
N ILE A 250 8.57 -17.11 -3.08
CA ILE A 250 7.29 -16.89 -2.39
C ILE A 250 6.94 -18.08 -1.49
N THR A 251 6.26 -17.75 -0.38
CA THR A 251 5.82 -18.72 0.64
C THR A 251 4.31 -18.89 0.66
N HIS A 252 3.56 -17.85 0.28
CA HIS A 252 2.11 -17.87 0.18
C HIS A 252 1.69 -17.32 -1.18
N LEU A 253 0.93 -18.13 -1.92
CA LEU A 253 0.29 -17.72 -3.17
C LEU A 253 -1.22 -17.80 -2.99
N LYS A 254 -1.89 -16.67 -3.14
CA LYS A 254 -3.34 -16.58 -3.22
C LYS A 254 -3.72 -16.15 -4.63
N PHE A 255 -4.62 -16.88 -5.26
CA PHE A 255 -5.19 -16.46 -6.53
C PHE A 255 -6.71 -16.64 -6.54
N SER A 256 -7.39 -15.88 -7.39
CA SER A 256 -8.81 -16.06 -7.69
C SER A 256 -9.11 -15.54 -9.09
N ARG A 257 -9.96 -16.25 -9.84
CA ARG A 257 -10.48 -15.77 -11.13
C ARG A 257 -9.38 -15.35 -12.13
N CYS A 258 -8.28 -16.09 -12.15
CA CYS A 258 -7.15 -15.91 -13.07
C CYS A 258 -7.15 -17.02 -14.13
N ASN A 259 -6.68 -16.69 -15.34
CA ASN A 259 -6.47 -17.70 -16.38
C ASN A 259 -5.30 -18.62 -15.99
N VAL A 260 -5.46 -19.94 -16.20
CA VAL A 260 -4.43 -20.95 -15.97
C VAL A 260 -3.10 -20.58 -16.63
N ALA A 261 -3.14 -20.13 -17.89
CA ALA A 261 -1.93 -19.71 -18.63
C ALA A 261 -1.17 -18.58 -17.92
N THR A 262 -1.88 -17.63 -17.32
CA THR A 262 -1.30 -16.51 -16.56
C THR A 262 -0.58 -17.01 -15.30
N ILE A 263 -1.17 -17.97 -14.58
CA ILE A 263 -0.56 -18.55 -13.38
C ILE A 263 0.64 -19.42 -13.72
N LEU A 264 0.59 -20.18 -14.82
CA LEU A 264 1.73 -20.97 -15.31
C LEU A 264 2.90 -20.05 -15.69
N ALA A 265 2.63 -19.00 -16.46
CA ALA A 265 3.65 -18.04 -16.87
C ALA A 265 4.29 -17.32 -15.67
N LEU A 266 3.50 -17.02 -14.63
CA LEU A 266 4.00 -16.48 -13.36
C LEU A 266 4.97 -17.45 -12.68
N GLY A 267 4.60 -18.72 -12.54
CA GLY A 267 5.40 -19.74 -11.88
C GLY A 267 6.66 -20.17 -12.66
N GLN A 268 6.66 -20.03 -13.98
CA GLN A 268 7.79 -20.42 -14.84
C GLN A 268 8.84 -19.32 -14.99
N SER A 269 8.44 -18.04 -14.90
CA SER A 269 9.31 -16.94 -15.35
C SER A 269 9.30 -15.71 -14.46
N VAL A 270 8.49 -15.66 -13.41
CA VAL A 270 8.36 -14.45 -12.57
C VAL A 270 8.72 -14.73 -11.13
N VAL A 271 8.34 -15.88 -10.57
CA VAL A 271 8.54 -16.24 -9.16
C VAL A 271 9.14 -17.63 -9.01
N ASP A 272 9.92 -17.85 -7.95
CA ASP A 272 10.41 -19.17 -7.54
C ASP A 272 9.44 -19.77 -6.52
N LEU A 273 8.83 -20.91 -6.90
CA LEU A 273 7.84 -21.62 -6.10
C LEU A 273 8.44 -22.70 -5.18
N SER A 274 9.77 -22.87 -5.14
CA SER A 274 10.45 -23.89 -4.33
C SER A 274 10.18 -23.80 -2.82
N ARG A 275 9.76 -22.62 -2.33
CA ARG A 275 9.45 -22.36 -0.91
C ARG A 275 7.96 -22.23 -0.60
N LEU A 276 7.09 -22.59 -1.55
CA LEU A 276 5.65 -22.41 -1.41
C LEU A 276 5.09 -23.33 -0.32
N ARG A 277 4.48 -22.74 0.71
CA ARG A 277 3.86 -23.46 1.84
C ARG A 277 2.34 -23.46 1.78
N CYS A 278 1.77 -22.39 1.24
CA CYS A 278 0.33 -22.21 1.17
C CYS A 278 -0.07 -21.78 -0.23
N VAL A 279 -1.02 -22.52 -0.80
CA VAL A 279 -1.73 -22.16 -2.03
C VAL A 279 -3.20 -22.11 -1.69
N SER A 280 -3.79 -20.93 -1.79
CA SER A 280 -5.22 -20.74 -1.55
C SER A 280 -5.89 -20.18 -2.80
N ASN A 281 -6.90 -20.87 -3.29
CA ASN A 281 -7.85 -20.28 -4.22
C ASN A 281 -8.98 -19.66 -3.39
N VAL A 282 -9.16 -18.35 -3.50
CA VAL A 282 -10.29 -17.69 -2.83
C VAL A 282 -11.50 -17.77 -3.74
N VAL A 283 -12.25 -18.86 -3.55
CA VAL A 283 -13.64 -18.93 -3.98
C VAL A 283 -14.40 -18.01 -3.02
N ASP A 284 -14.90 -16.88 -3.53
CA ASP A 284 -15.70 -15.94 -2.75
C ASP A 284 -16.78 -16.74 -2.00
N GLY A 285 -16.87 -16.55 -0.68
CA GLY A 285 -17.60 -17.40 0.29
C GLY A 285 -19.13 -17.47 0.12
N SER A 286 -19.65 -17.34 -1.10
CA SER A 286 -20.99 -17.78 -1.47
C SER A 286 -20.99 -19.33 -1.50
N CYS A 287 -21.62 -19.92 -0.49
CA CYS A 287 -21.46 -21.32 -0.08
C CYS A 287 -21.84 -22.43 -1.07
N ASN A 288 -21.95 -22.22 -2.39
CA ASN A 288 -22.38 -23.28 -3.32
C ASN A 288 -21.70 -23.27 -4.70
N GLU A 289 -20.69 -22.44 -4.95
CA GLU A 289 -19.98 -22.51 -6.22
C GLU A 289 -19.00 -23.69 -6.21
N LYS A 290 -19.33 -24.72 -7.00
CA LYS A 290 -18.43 -25.84 -7.29
C LYS A 290 -17.14 -25.26 -7.87
N GLN A 291 -16.00 -25.54 -7.24
CA GLN A 291 -14.68 -25.27 -7.83
C GLN A 291 -14.68 -25.81 -9.27
N THR A 292 -14.24 -25.00 -10.21
CA THR A 292 -14.15 -25.44 -11.60
C THR A 292 -13.00 -26.44 -11.73
N GLU A 293 -13.16 -27.43 -12.63
CA GLU A 293 -12.12 -28.44 -12.89
C GLU A 293 -10.77 -27.81 -13.27
N GLU A 294 -10.82 -26.67 -13.97
CA GLU A 294 -9.65 -25.86 -14.34
C GLU A 294 -8.86 -25.34 -13.12
N GLU A 295 -9.54 -24.93 -12.04
CA GLU A 295 -8.88 -24.44 -10.82
C GLU A 295 -8.16 -25.56 -10.08
N ILE A 296 -8.79 -26.75 -10.03
CA ILE A 296 -8.19 -27.95 -9.44
C ILE A 296 -6.95 -28.34 -10.25
N GLN A 297 -7.06 -28.38 -11.59
CA GLN A 297 -5.94 -28.69 -12.47
C GLN A 297 -4.79 -27.68 -12.33
N CYS A 298 -5.11 -26.38 -12.24
CA CYS A 298 -4.10 -25.34 -12.04
C CYS A 298 -3.37 -25.52 -10.70
N ARG A 299 -4.11 -25.76 -9.62
CA ARG A 299 -3.52 -26.02 -8.29
C ARG A 299 -2.63 -27.26 -8.32
N ASP A 300 -3.10 -28.36 -8.91
CA ASP A 300 -2.32 -29.60 -8.98
C ASP A 300 -1.05 -29.41 -9.82
N HIS A 301 -1.11 -28.65 -10.91
CA HIS A 301 0.05 -28.35 -11.72
C HIS A 301 1.08 -27.47 -10.96
N ILE A 302 0.63 -26.45 -10.23
CA ILE A 302 1.51 -25.65 -9.36
C ILE A 302 2.19 -26.54 -8.32
N MET A 303 1.44 -27.45 -7.70
CA MET A 303 1.98 -28.40 -6.72
C MET A 303 2.92 -29.44 -7.35
N GLN A 304 2.76 -29.77 -8.62
CA GLN A 304 3.71 -30.61 -9.35
C GLN A 304 5.02 -29.85 -9.62
N LEU A 305 4.93 -28.59 -10.08
CA LEU A 305 6.11 -27.74 -10.30
C LEU A 305 6.95 -27.57 -9.02
N THR A 306 6.30 -27.43 -7.86
CA THR A 306 7.02 -27.36 -6.58
C THR A 306 7.69 -28.66 -6.17
N ARG A 307 7.11 -29.83 -6.51
CA ARG A 307 7.71 -31.14 -6.23
C ARG A 307 8.93 -31.44 -7.10
N VAL A 308 8.88 -31.12 -8.39
CA VAL A 308 10.02 -31.32 -9.31
C VAL A 308 11.22 -30.51 -8.82
N SER A 309 11.00 -29.25 -8.42
CA SER A 309 12.06 -28.41 -7.85
C SER A 309 12.70 -28.95 -6.57
N LEU A 310 12.08 -29.88 -5.84
CA LEU A 310 12.62 -30.49 -4.63
C LEU A 310 13.44 -31.77 -4.89
N GLN A 311 13.30 -32.39 -6.07
CA GLN A 311 14.04 -33.61 -6.44
C GLN A 311 15.40 -33.30 -7.09
N ASP A 312 15.57 -32.08 -7.62
CA ASP A 312 16.77 -31.63 -8.31
C ASP A 312 17.78 -30.88 -7.39
N VAL A 313 17.63 -30.98 -6.07
CA VAL A 313 18.51 -30.38 -5.03
C VAL A 313 19.09 -31.47 -4.13
#